data_AF-A0AAV0WE12-F1
#
_entry.id   AF-A0AAV0WE12-F1
#
_cell.length_a   1.000
_cell.length_b   1.000
_cell.length_c   1.000
_cell.angle_alpha   90.00
_cell.angle_beta   90.00
_cell.angle_gamma   90.00
#
_symmetry.space_group_name_H-M   'P 1'
#
loop_
_entity.id
_entity.type
_entity.pdbx_description
1 polymer ?
#
loop_
_entity_poly.entity_id
_entity_poly.type
_entity_poly.pdbx_seq_one_letter_code
_entity_poly.pdbx_strand_id
1 'polypeptide(L)'
;MYKIRMRAPHFLLAPGPAKPRAGTDRQYGKRGFIKYSIRDSQNAFLVLTPTAEEMELTLKKMADKGPIQPCVLVVGSLFDPKEILVYFDNIKYKIFSAYKAFDVCFKIFHVFNVEYPLESGDVWLFIQTFFYNIQIIKYEKSNVLSKQITNELKSK
;
A
#
# COMPACT_ATOMS: atom_id res chain seq x y z
N MET A 1 33.76 -35.16 -6.49
CA MET A 1 33.47 -35.21 -5.04
C MET A 1 32.20 -34.42 -4.76
N TYR A 2 31.06 -35.11 -4.63
CA TYR A 2 29.76 -34.49 -4.32
C TYR A 2 29.60 -34.40 -2.81
N LYS A 3 29.49 -33.18 -2.26
CA LYS A 3 29.17 -32.97 -0.85
C LYS A 3 27.67 -32.64 -0.74
N ILE A 4 26.89 -33.67 -0.42
CA ILE A 4 25.50 -33.56 0.02
C ILE A 4 25.51 -32.84 1.37
N ARG A 5 24.77 -31.73 1.50
CA ARG A 5 24.50 -31.11 2.81
C ARG A 5 23.02 -31.25 3.13
N MET A 6 22.75 -32.03 4.17
CA MET A 6 21.46 -32.36 4.74
C MET A 6 20.65 -31.10 5.14
N ARG A 7 19.33 -31.17 4.94
CA ARG A 7 18.34 -30.30 5.59
C ARG A 7 18.21 -30.67 7.07
N ALA A 8 18.02 -29.66 7.91
CA ALA A 8 17.46 -29.76 9.26
C ALA A 8 16.63 -28.48 9.52
N PRO A 9 15.72 -28.45 10.51
CA PRO A 9 14.28 -28.40 10.28
C PRO A 9 13.62 -27.04 10.61
N HIS A 10 12.35 -26.96 10.22
CA HIS A 10 11.32 -25.99 10.63
C HIS A 10 11.65 -25.22 11.92
N PHE A 11 11.96 -23.93 11.77
CA PHE A 11 11.85 -22.95 12.86
C PHE A 11 10.88 -21.85 12.43
N LEU A 12 9.89 -21.63 13.28
CA LEU A 12 8.90 -20.57 13.23
C LEU A 12 9.63 -19.22 13.08
N LEU A 13 9.64 -18.62 11.88
CA LEU A 13 10.15 -17.26 11.70
C LEU A 13 8.99 -16.29 11.93
N ALA A 14 9.02 -15.61 13.08
CA ALA A 14 8.26 -14.38 13.29
C ALA A 14 8.52 -13.41 12.11
N PRO A 15 7.51 -12.62 11.68
CA PRO A 15 7.71 -11.68 10.58
C PRO A 15 8.80 -10.68 10.95
N GLY A 16 9.94 -10.79 10.27
CA GLY A 16 11.05 -9.85 10.41
C GLY A 16 10.63 -8.45 9.93
N PRO A 17 11.29 -7.38 10.42
CA PRO A 17 10.92 -6.01 10.09
C PRO A 17 10.99 -5.76 8.57
N ALA A 18 9.95 -5.14 8.02
CA ALA A 18 9.91 -4.69 6.63
C ALA A 18 11.14 -3.82 6.32
N LYS A 19 11.79 -4.07 5.17
CA LYS A 19 12.96 -3.29 4.75
C LYS A 19 12.50 -1.88 4.34
N PRO A 20 13.12 -0.82 4.89
CA PRO A 20 12.74 0.55 4.56
C PRO A 20 13.04 0.88 3.10
N ARG A 21 12.12 1.61 2.45
CA ARG A 21 12.29 2.13 1.09
C ARG A 21 13.07 3.45 1.17
N ALA A 22 14.05 3.62 0.28
CA ALA A 22 14.87 4.82 0.26
C ALA A 22 14.03 6.01 -0.23
N GLY A 23 13.77 6.97 0.67
CA GLY A 23 13.26 8.29 0.32
C GLY A 23 14.36 9.32 0.63
N THR A 24 14.58 10.26 -0.28
CA THR A 24 15.57 11.32 -0.10
C THR A 24 15.02 12.40 0.84
N ASP A 25 15.55 12.46 2.05
CA ASP A 25 15.41 13.64 2.92
C ASP A 25 16.17 14.81 2.26
N ARG A 26 15.45 15.87 1.84
CA ARG A 26 16.04 17.03 1.17
C ARG A 26 16.77 17.98 2.12
N GLN A 27 16.65 17.82 3.43
CA GLN A 27 17.17 18.81 4.39
C GLN A 27 18.62 18.59 4.81
N TYR A 28 19.17 17.38 4.66
CA TYR A 28 20.58 17.10 4.94
C TYR A 28 21.08 16.09 3.91
N GLY A 29 22.16 16.39 3.19
CA GLY A 29 22.73 15.58 2.11
C GLY A 29 23.27 14.18 2.48
N LYS A 30 22.65 13.48 3.44
CA LYS A 30 22.87 12.08 3.76
C LYS A 30 21.69 11.26 3.23
N ARG A 31 21.97 10.19 2.49
CA ARG A 31 20.97 9.15 2.13
C ARG A 31 20.46 8.49 3.41
N GLY A 32 19.41 9.04 4.00
CA GLY A 32 18.65 8.42 5.08
C GLY A 32 17.68 7.37 4.53
N PHE A 33 17.44 6.32 5.31
CA PHE A 33 16.34 5.39 5.04
C PHE A 33 15.12 5.88 5.79
N ILE A 34 14.04 6.24 5.08
CA ILE A 34 12.77 6.57 5.73
C ILE A 34 12.09 5.24 6.09
N LYS A 35 11.83 5.05 7.38
CA LYS A 35 11.08 3.90 7.89
C LYS A 35 9.69 4.37 8.29
N TYR A 36 8.68 3.84 7.62
CA TYR A 36 7.29 4.09 7.95
C TYR A 36 6.81 3.12 9.03
N SER A 37 5.96 3.60 9.93
CA SER A 37 5.27 2.75 10.89
C SER A 37 4.14 1.98 10.20
N ILE A 38 3.65 0.92 10.86
CA ILE A 38 2.46 0.18 10.38
C ILE A 38 1.26 1.13 10.23
N ARG A 39 1.12 2.08 11.15
CA ARG A 39 0.05 3.07 11.13
C ARG A 39 0.17 4.03 9.94
N ASP A 40 1.38 4.43 9.58
CA ASP A 40 1.61 5.26 8.39
C ASP A 40 1.19 4.50 7.13
N SER A 41 1.58 3.23 7.01
CA SER A 41 1.14 2.36 5.90
C SER A 41 -0.38 2.22 5.84
N GLN A 42 -1.06 2.05 6.98
CA GLN A 42 -2.52 1.96 7.03
C GLN A 42 -3.18 3.26 6.57
N ASN A 43 -2.74 4.39 7.11
CA ASN A 43 -3.30 5.71 6.79
C ASN A 43 -3.07 6.10 5.32
N ALA A 44 -1.94 5.68 4.73
CA ALA A 44 -1.64 5.92 3.32
C ALA A 44 -2.32 4.92 2.36
N PHE A 45 -2.87 3.81 2.88
CA PHE A 45 -3.60 2.83 2.08
C PHE A 45 -5.11 3.14 2.03
N LEU A 46 -5.67 3.56 3.18
CA LEU A 46 -7.09 3.81 3.35
C LEU A 46 -7.30 5.00 4.29
N VAL A 47 -8.06 6.00 3.84
CA VAL A 47 -8.45 7.14 4.68
C VAL A 47 -9.81 6.83 5.29
N LEU A 48 -9.80 6.42 6.55
CA LEU A 48 -11.00 6.19 7.34
C LEU A 48 -11.33 7.42 8.18
N THR A 49 -12.55 7.94 8.05
CA THR A 49 -13.03 9.08 8.80
C THR A 49 -14.45 8.84 9.31
N PRO A 50 -14.81 9.23 10.55
CA PRO A 50 -16.16 9.05 11.08
C PRO A 50 -17.26 9.81 10.32
N THR A 51 -16.93 11.00 9.82
CA THR A 51 -17.89 11.94 9.21
C THR A 51 -17.37 12.54 7.90
N ALA A 52 -18.29 13.00 7.05
CA ALA A 52 -17.93 13.67 5.80
C ALA A 52 -17.17 14.99 6.04
N GLU A 53 -17.46 15.70 7.12
CA GLU A 53 -16.74 16.93 7.48
C GLU A 53 -15.27 16.64 7.82
N GLU A 54 -15.00 15.59 8.61
CA GLU A 54 -13.64 15.15 8.91
C GLU A 54 -12.88 14.66 7.68
N MET A 55 -13.57 14.04 6.72
CA MET A 55 -13.01 13.67 5.43
C MET A 55 -12.51 14.89 4.65
N GLU A 56 -13.30 15.96 4.54
CA GLU A 56 -12.87 17.20 3.89
C GLU A 56 -11.68 17.85 4.61
N LEU A 57 -11.71 17.89 5.94
CA LEU A 57 -10.60 18.43 6.73
C LEU A 57 -9.32 17.60 6.55
N THR A 58 -9.45 16.30 6.41
CA THR A 58 -8.33 15.38 6.19
C THR A 58 -7.72 15.58 4.81
N LEU A 59 -8.56 15.69 3.78
CA LEU A 59 -8.11 16.00 2.41
C LEU A 59 -7.39 17.35 2.35
N LYS A 60 -7.92 18.40 3.02
CA LYS A 60 -7.23 19.70 3.12
C LYS A 60 -5.84 19.57 3.74
N LYS A 61 -5.73 18.90 4.89
CA LYS A 61 -4.45 18.66 5.57
C LYS A 61 -3.46 17.84 4.72
N MET A 62 -3.96 16.94 3.88
CA MET A 62 -3.13 16.18 2.94
C MET A 62 -2.66 17.07 1.79
N ALA A 63 -3.55 17.90 1.23
CA ALA A 63 -3.22 18.84 0.17
C ALA A 63 -2.17 19.87 0.60
N ASP A 64 -2.18 20.31 1.86
CA ASP A 64 -1.16 21.21 2.42
C ASP A 64 0.26 20.60 2.39
N LYS A 65 0.37 19.27 2.35
CA LYS A 65 1.66 18.56 2.26
C LYS A 65 2.11 18.31 0.82
N GLY A 66 1.24 18.57 -0.15
CA GLY A 66 1.48 18.34 -1.58
C GLY A 66 0.34 17.60 -2.28
N PRO A 67 0.55 17.20 -3.54
CA PRO A 67 -0.45 16.46 -4.32
C PRO A 67 -0.85 15.16 -3.61
N ILE A 68 -2.16 14.95 -3.48
CA ILE A 68 -2.71 13.75 -2.87
C ILE A 68 -2.70 12.63 -3.92
N GLN A 69 -2.05 11.51 -3.57
CA GLN A 69 -2.08 10.31 -4.40
C GLN A 69 -3.49 9.71 -4.45
N PRO A 70 -3.85 8.96 -5.51
CA PRO A 70 -5.11 8.22 -5.55
C PRO A 70 -5.31 7.42 -4.25
N CYS A 71 -6.46 7.58 -3.61
CA CYS A 71 -6.72 6.89 -2.36
C CYS A 71 -8.19 6.52 -2.21
N VAL A 72 -8.42 5.46 -1.43
CA VAL A 72 -9.76 5.05 -1.01
C VAL A 72 -10.12 5.84 0.25
N LEU A 73 -11.30 6.46 0.23
CA LEU A 73 -11.88 7.15 1.37
C LEU A 73 -13.08 6.34 1.89
N VAL A 74 -13.18 6.20 3.21
CA VAL A 74 -14.33 5.62 3.87
C VAL A 74 -14.85 6.58 4.93
N VAL A 75 -16.13 6.90 4.85
CA VAL A 75 -16.86 7.67 5.86
C VAL A 75 -17.66 6.71 6.72
N GLY A 76 -17.57 6.84 8.05
CA GLY A 76 -18.17 5.93 9.02
C GLY A 76 -17.12 5.05 9.69
N SER A 77 -17.36 3.73 9.71
CA SER A 77 -16.43 2.75 10.26
C SER A 77 -16.09 1.66 9.24
N LEU A 78 -15.08 0.84 9.51
CA LEU A 78 -14.72 -0.28 8.63
C LEU A 78 -15.81 -1.35 8.53
N PHE A 79 -16.57 -1.55 9.62
CA PHE A 79 -17.61 -2.58 9.72
C PHE A 79 -19.00 -2.04 9.34
N ASP A 80 -19.17 -0.72 9.36
CA ASP A 80 -20.38 -0.01 8.97
C ASP A 80 -19.99 1.26 8.18
N PRO A 81 -19.59 1.09 6.91
CA PRO A 81 -19.24 2.21 6.05
C PRO A 81 -20.50 2.92 5.55
N LYS A 82 -20.60 4.22 5.82
CA LYS A 82 -21.68 5.08 5.32
C LYS A 82 -21.45 5.48 3.87
N GLU A 83 -20.20 5.78 3.54
CA GLU A 83 -19.79 6.10 2.17
C GLU A 83 -18.42 5.50 1.89
N ILE A 84 -18.24 4.97 0.68
CA ILE A 84 -16.96 4.50 0.16
C ILE A 84 -16.71 5.30 -1.11
N LEU A 85 -15.56 5.95 -1.18
CA LEU A 85 -15.20 6.80 -2.31
C LEU A 85 -13.78 6.51 -2.77
N VAL A 86 -13.49 6.86 -4.02
CA VAL A 86 -12.13 6.98 -4.53
C VAL A 86 -11.86 8.44 -4.79
N TYR A 87 -10.77 8.96 -4.24
CA TYR A 87 -10.31 10.32 -4.48
C TYR A 87 -9.22 10.32 -5.54
N PHE A 88 -9.39 11.12 -6.58
CA PHE A 88 -8.34 11.38 -7.56
C PHE A 88 -8.59 12.73 -8.24
N ASP A 89 -7.52 13.52 -8.35
CA ASP A 89 -7.54 14.82 -9.04
C ASP A 89 -8.68 15.75 -8.60
N ASN A 90 -8.85 15.89 -7.28
CA ASN A 90 -9.91 16.70 -6.64
C ASN A 90 -11.35 16.21 -6.88
N ILE A 91 -11.53 15.03 -7.48
CA ILE A 91 -12.83 14.39 -7.70
C ILE A 91 -13.01 13.24 -6.72
N LYS A 92 -14.22 13.11 -6.18
CA LYS A 92 -14.63 12.03 -5.27
C LYS A 92 -15.65 11.13 -5.98
N TYR A 93 -15.21 9.95 -6.37
CA TYR A 93 -16.06 8.96 -7.03
C TYR A 93 -16.72 8.08 -5.98
N LYS A 94 -18.04 8.16 -5.82
CA LYS A 94 -18.78 7.29 -4.90
C LYS A 94 -18.88 5.88 -5.46
N ILE A 95 -18.46 4.90 -4.67
CA ILE A 95 -18.45 3.48 -5.03
C ILE A 95 -19.26 2.68 -4.00
N PHE A 96 -20.06 1.72 -4.45
CA PHE A 96 -20.94 0.95 -3.56
C PHE A 96 -20.29 -0.28 -2.92
N SER A 97 -19.01 -0.51 -3.16
CA SER A 97 -18.29 -1.69 -2.69
C SER A 97 -16.83 -1.36 -2.41
N ALA A 98 -16.33 -1.81 -1.26
CA ALA A 98 -14.93 -1.67 -0.88
C ALA A 98 -13.98 -2.30 -1.90
N TYR A 99 -14.25 -3.54 -2.34
CA TYR A 99 -13.38 -4.22 -3.31
C TYR A 99 -13.39 -3.48 -4.67
N LYS A 100 -14.54 -2.92 -5.09
CA LYS A 100 -14.60 -2.10 -6.31
C LYS A 100 -13.85 -0.79 -6.15
N ALA A 101 -13.87 -0.18 -4.97
CA ALA A 101 -13.12 1.06 -4.71
C ALA A 101 -11.61 0.81 -4.81
N PHE A 102 -11.11 -0.29 -4.24
CA PHE A 102 -9.71 -0.69 -4.41
C PHE A 102 -9.36 -1.00 -5.86
N ASP A 103 -10.22 -1.71 -6.60
CA ASP A 103 -10.01 -2.00 -8.03
C ASP A 103 -9.96 -0.73 -8.89
N VAL A 104 -10.87 0.21 -8.67
CA VAL A 104 -10.86 1.52 -9.35
C VAL A 104 -9.61 2.32 -8.97
N CYS A 105 -9.27 2.41 -7.68
CA CYS A 105 -8.08 3.13 -7.21
C CYS A 105 -6.80 2.54 -7.81
N PHE A 106 -6.69 1.20 -7.84
CA PHE A 106 -5.59 0.50 -8.49
C PHE A 106 -5.48 0.82 -9.98
N LYS A 107 -6.61 0.78 -10.71
CA LYS A 107 -6.66 1.14 -12.13
C LYS A 107 -6.25 2.59 -12.38
N ILE A 108 -6.61 3.53 -11.50
CA ILE A 108 -6.17 4.93 -11.60
C ILE A 108 -4.65 5.03 -11.54
N PHE A 109 -3.98 4.33 -10.61
CA PHE A 109 -2.51 4.31 -10.57
C PHE A 109 -1.91 3.88 -11.90
N HIS A 110 -2.44 2.82 -12.52
CA HIS A 110 -1.92 2.30 -13.77
C HIS A 110 -2.29 3.15 -15.00
N VAL A 111 -3.54 3.60 -15.13
CA VAL A 111 -4.03 4.37 -16.27
C VAL A 111 -3.31 5.72 -16.37
N PHE A 112 -3.08 6.37 -15.23
CA PHE A 112 -2.44 7.68 -15.17
C PHE A 112 -0.94 7.61 -14.91
N ASN A 113 -0.36 6.39 -14.84
CA ASN A 113 1.06 6.15 -14.54
C ASN A 113 1.54 6.89 -13.28
N VAL A 114 0.75 6.78 -12.21
CA VAL A 114 0.99 7.42 -10.92
C VAL A 114 1.71 6.44 -9.99
N GLU A 115 2.73 6.91 -9.28
CA GLU A 115 3.46 6.09 -8.30
C GLU A 115 2.60 5.77 -7.07
N TYR A 116 2.76 4.56 -6.52
CA TYR A 116 2.12 4.20 -5.26
C TYR A 116 2.66 5.03 -4.08
N PRO A 117 1.85 5.31 -3.05
CA PRO A 117 2.33 5.94 -1.83
C PRO A 117 3.49 5.14 -1.22
N LEU A 118 4.55 5.83 -0.79
CA LEU A 118 5.77 5.18 -0.30
C LEU A 118 5.52 4.36 0.96
N GLU A 119 4.61 4.83 1.81
CA GLU A 119 4.22 4.26 3.09
C GLU A 119 3.47 2.94 2.91
N SER A 120 2.57 2.86 1.93
CA SER A 120 1.70 1.71 1.67
C SER A 120 2.09 0.89 0.43
N GLY A 121 3.17 1.26 -0.26
CA GLY A 121 3.46 0.66 -1.55
C GLY A 121 3.78 -0.83 -1.50
N ASP A 122 4.19 -1.41 -0.36
CA ASP A 122 4.38 -2.88 -0.26
C ASP A 122 3.03 -3.59 -0.42
N VAL A 123 1.95 -2.97 0.09
CA VAL A 123 0.57 -3.46 -0.04
C VAL A 123 0.10 -3.35 -1.49
N TRP A 124 0.34 -2.21 -2.15
CA TRP A 124 -0.02 -2.04 -3.55
C TRP A 124 0.74 -3.00 -4.49
N LEU A 125 2.03 -3.24 -4.24
CA LEU A 125 2.79 -4.25 -5.00
C LEU A 125 2.27 -5.67 -4.78
N PHE A 126 1.85 -6.00 -3.56
CA PHE A 126 1.18 -7.25 -3.30
C PHE A 126 -0.11 -7.35 -4.12
N ILE A 127 -0.94 -6.30 -4.12
CA ILE A 127 -2.19 -6.29 -4.91
C ILE A 127 -1.90 -6.47 -6.40
N GLN A 128 -0.96 -5.71 -6.94
CA GLN A 128 -0.53 -5.77 -8.34
C GLN A 128 -0.11 -7.19 -8.76
N THR A 129 0.72 -7.82 -7.95
CA THR A 129 1.30 -9.14 -8.27
C THR A 129 0.36 -10.30 -7.98
N PHE A 130 -0.44 -10.21 -6.91
CA PHE A 130 -1.31 -11.29 -6.47
C PHE A 130 -2.67 -11.31 -7.20
N PHE A 131 -3.34 -10.15 -7.30
CA PHE A 131 -4.69 -10.08 -7.88
C PHE A 131 -4.68 -9.80 -9.38
N TYR A 132 -3.72 -9.02 -9.88
CA TYR A 132 -3.67 -8.62 -11.30
C TYR A 132 -2.59 -9.34 -12.10
N ASN A 133 -1.74 -10.15 -11.46
CA ASN A 133 -0.61 -10.83 -12.09
C ASN A 133 0.31 -9.91 -12.92
N ILE A 134 0.38 -8.62 -12.58
CA ILE A 134 1.24 -7.65 -13.27
C ILE A 134 2.65 -7.78 -12.68
N GLN A 135 3.61 -8.12 -13.55
CA GLN A 135 4.98 -8.32 -13.13
C GLN A 135 5.67 -7.01 -12.78
N ILE A 136 6.49 -7.07 -11.74
CA ILE A 136 7.32 -5.95 -11.31
C ILE A 136 8.49 -5.80 -12.28
N ILE A 137 8.52 -4.69 -13.03
CA ILE A 137 9.61 -4.41 -13.97
C ILE A 137 10.79 -3.81 -13.19
N LYS A 138 11.80 -4.65 -12.88
CA LYS A 138 13.20 -4.42 -12.42
C LYS A 138 13.54 -3.36 -11.35
N TYR A 139 12.79 -2.27 -11.17
CA TYR A 139 13.10 -1.17 -10.26
C TYR A 139 12.34 -1.23 -8.93
N GLU A 140 11.26 -2.02 -8.84
CA GLU A 140 10.57 -2.20 -7.56
C GLU A 140 11.08 -3.47 -6.87
N LYS A 141 11.67 -3.31 -5.69
CA LYS A 141 12.10 -4.46 -4.90
C LYS A 141 10.87 -5.07 -4.23
N SER A 142 10.31 -6.12 -4.82
CA SER A 142 9.32 -6.96 -4.14
C SER A 142 9.91 -7.43 -2.80
N ASN A 143 9.24 -7.12 -1.69
CA ASN A 143 9.66 -7.57 -0.37
C ASN A 143 9.59 -9.11 -0.29
N VAL A 144 10.52 -9.75 0.43
CA VAL A 144 10.54 -11.22 0.59
C VAL A 144 9.23 -11.72 1.22
N LEU A 145 8.64 -10.90 2.11
CA LEU A 145 7.38 -11.19 2.77
C LEU A 145 6.19 -11.25 1.79
N SER A 146 6.11 -10.36 0.79
CA SER A 146 4.98 -10.38 -0.15
C SER A 146 5.00 -11.64 -1.03
N LYS A 147 6.19 -12.12 -1.40
CA LYS A 147 6.37 -13.40 -2.10
C LYS A 147 5.96 -14.59 -1.23
N GLN A 148 6.35 -14.58 0.05
CA GLN A 148 5.97 -15.63 0.97
C GLN A 148 4.45 -15.70 1.15
N ILE A 149 3.80 -14.57 1.44
CA ILE A 149 2.34 -14.48 1.59
C ILE A 149 1.63 -14.93 0.31
N THR A 150 2.13 -14.51 -0.86
CA THR A 150 1.57 -14.94 -2.16
C THR A 150 1.61 -16.46 -2.33
N ASN A 151 2.72 -17.10 -1.96
CA ASN A 151 2.86 -18.55 -2.06
C ASN A 151 1.95 -19.28 -1.07
N GLU A 152 1.85 -18.79 0.17
CA GLU A 152 0.95 -19.34 1.18
C GLU A 152 -0.51 -19.29 0.73
N LEU A 153 -0.95 -18.14 0.19
CA LEU A 153 -2.33 -17.98 -0.28
C LEU A 153 -2.64 -18.78 -1.55
N LYS A 154 -1.66 -19.01 -2.44
CA LYS A 154 -1.83 -19.87 -3.63
C LYS A 154 -1.83 -21.37 -3.32
N SER A 155 -1.34 -21.76 -2.14
CA SER A 155 -1.24 -23.16 -1.72
C SER A 155 -2.50 -23.70 -1.01
N LYS A 156 -3.48 -22.81 -0.76
CA LYS A 156 -4.81 -23.14 -0.26
C LYS A 156 -5.80 -23.17 -1.40
#